data_AF-A0A3N4SU27-F1
#
_entry.id   AF-A0A3N4SU27-F1
#
_cell.length_a   1.000
_cell.length_b   1.000
_cell.length_c   1.000
_cell.angle_alpha   90.00
_cell.angle_beta   90.00
_cell.angle_gamma   90.00
#
_symmetry.space_group_name_H-M   'P 1'
#
loop_
_entity.id
_entity.type
_entity.pdbx_description
1 polymer ?
#
loop_
_entity_poly.entity_id
_entity_poly.type
_entity_poly.pdbx_seq_one_letter_code
_entity_poly.pdbx_strand_id
1 'polypeptide(L)'
;MSATPLTSVSSPAYSCLAVTASGKGRDVTTWKERHDAAVREQDIAWKAYLEATAARAQALLDGTAVLGTQAAVARELGVSRAVVNRAIKALEKSQQRP
;
A
#
# COMPACT_ATOMS: atom_id res chain seq x y z
N MET A 1 44.20 -8.77 -38.89
CA MET A 1 45.17 -8.79 -37.78
C MET A 1 45.56 -7.34 -37.59
N SER A 2 45.22 -6.65 -36.50
CA SER A 2 45.50 -7.01 -35.11
C SER A 2 44.48 -6.39 -34.16
N ALA A 3 44.10 -7.14 -33.13
CA ALA A 3 43.33 -6.69 -32.00
C ALA A 3 44.22 -5.93 -30.99
N THR A 4 43.68 -4.96 -30.26
CA THR A 4 44.29 -4.33 -29.08
C THR A 4 43.16 -3.88 -28.13
N PRO A 5 43.39 -3.80 -26.81
CA PRO A 5 42.69 -4.62 -25.83
C PRO A 5 41.72 -3.81 -24.95
N LEU A 6 40.73 -4.51 -24.38
CA LEU A 6 39.99 -4.05 -23.21
C LEU A 6 40.91 -4.03 -21.99
N THR A 7 41.16 -2.88 -21.37
CA THR A 7 41.18 -2.66 -19.91
C THR A 7 41.72 -1.27 -19.55
N SER A 8 40.85 -0.42 -19.02
CA SER A 8 41.15 0.41 -17.84
C SER A 8 39.84 1.01 -17.36
N VAL A 9 39.21 0.31 -16.40
CA VAL A 9 38.07 0.84 -15.67
C VAL A 9 38.64 1.89 -14.72
N SER A 10 38.47 3.17 -15.07
CA SER A 10 38.86 4.28 -14.22
C SER A 10 38.03 4.21 -12.93
N SER A 11 38.67 3.85 -11.81
CA SER A 11 38.09 3.97 -10.48
C SER A 11 37.66 5.41 -10.25
N PRO A 12 36.41 5.69 -9.80
CA PRO A 12 36.13 6.99 -9.23
C PRO A 12 36.85 7.06 -7.88
N ALA A 13 37.80 7.99 -7.78
CA ALA A 13 38.42 8.39 -6.53
C ALA A 13 37.31 8.81 -5.57
N TYR A 14 37.03 8.00 -4.56
CA TYR A 14 36.32 8.43 -3.36
C TYR A 14 37.19 9.49 -2.68
N SER A 15 37.00 10.74 -3.08
CA SER A 15 37.51 11.88 -2.34
C SER A 15 36.73 11.96 -1.03
N CYS A 16 37.31 11.39 0.03
CA CYS A 16 36.88 11.55 1.41
C CYS A 16 37.04 13.02 1.82
N LEU A 17 36.13 13.89 1.36
CA LEU A 17 35.94 15.19 1.97
C LEU A 17 35.21 14.97 3.29
N ALA A 18 36.00 14.95 4.34
CA ALA A 18 35.59 15.01 5.72
C ALA A 18 34.69 16.23 5.95
N VAL A 19 33.37 16.03 5.98
CA VAL A 19 32.49 16.84 6.82
C VAL A 19 32.49 16.20 8.20
N THR A 20 33.43 16.64 9.03
CA THR A 20 33.35 16.48 10.49
C THR A 20 32.25 17.39 11.02
N ALA A 21 31.00 17.02 10.79
CA ALA A 21 29.91 17.46 11.65
C ALA A 21 29.51 16.27 12.51
N SER A 22 29.78 16.37 13.80
CA SER A 22 29.24 15.51 14.85
C SER A 22 27.73 15.33 14.64
N GLY A 23 27.34 14.25 13.93
CA GLY A 23 26.03 14.05 13.32
C GLY A 23 25.20 12.96 14.01
N LYS A 24 25.62 12.48 15.18
CA LYS A 24 24.95 11.35 15.85
C LYS A 24 23.59 11.71 16.47
N GLY A 25 23.29 13.01 16.64
CA GLY A 25 22.03 13.49 17.25
C GLY A 25 21.05 14.20 16.32
N ARG A 26 21.51 14.84 15.23
CA ARG A 26 20.66 15.63 14.32
C ARG A 26 20.00 14.82 13.21
N ASP A 27 20.66 13.78 12.71
CA ASP A 27 20.05 12.88 11.71
C ASP A 27 18.99 11.97 12.35
N VAL A 28 19.14 11.66 13.65
CA VAL A 28 18.21 10.76 14.33
C VAL A 28 16.82 11.36 14.46
N THR A 29 16.75 12.64 14.82
CA THR A 29 15.48 13.36 14.95
C THR A 29 14.81 13.56 13.59
N THR A 30 15.57 13.89 12.54
CA THR A 30 14.99 14.14 11.21
C THR A 30 14.55 12.86 10.49
N TRP A 31 15.24 11.73 10.66
CA TRP A 31 14.71 10.46 10.13
C TRP A 31 13.50 9.99 10.93
N LYS A 32 13.50 10.17 12.26
CA LYS A 32 12.38 9.79 13.11
C LYS A 32 11.13 10.61 12.77
N GLU A 33 11.27 11.92 12.59
CA GLU A 33 10.17 12.79 12.16
C GLU A 33 9.61 12.39 10.79
N ARG A 34 10.46 12.01 9.83
CA ARG A 34 10.02 11.49 8.53
C ARG A 34 9.32 10.14 8.66
N HIS A 35 9.81 9.25 9.50
CA HIS A 35 9.16 7.98 9.80
C HIS A 35 7.78 8.21 10.43
N ASP A 36 7.69 9.05 11.45
CA ASP A 36 6.43 9.33 12.14
C ASP A 36 5.42 10.02 11.21
N ALA A 37 5.89 10.87 10.28
CA ALA A 37 5.04 11.42 9.22
C ALA A 37 4.52 10.33 8.26
N ALA A 38 5.40 9.43 7.80
CA ALA A 38 5.01 8.32 6.93
C ALA A 38 4.01 7.36 7.62
N VAL A 39 4.17 7.10 8.92
CA VAL A 39 3.21 6.31 9.70
C VAL A 39 1.85 7.01 9.74
N ARG A 40 1.81 8.33 10.00
CA ARG A 40 0.53 9.07 9.97
C ARG A 40 -0.15 9.02 8.60
N GLU A 41 0.62 9.15 7.52
CA GLU A 41 0.09 9.05 6.16
C GLU A 41 -0.43 7.63 5.86
N GLN A 42 0.29 6.59 6.30
CA GLN A 42 -0.15 5.21 6.20
C GLN A 42 -1.45 4.97 6.97
N ASP A 43 -1.57 5.50 8.18
CA ASP A 43 -2.78 5.37 9.01
C ASP A 43 -3.99 6.05 8.35
N ILE A 44 -3.79 7.23 7.73
CA ILE A 44 -4.84 7.93 6.99
C ILE A 44 -5.27 7.11 5.77
N ALA A 45 -4.30 6.64 4.98
CA ALA A 45 -4.58 5.81 3.81
C ALA A 45 -5.28 4.50 4.19
N TRP A 46 -4.88 3.89 5.30
CA TRP A 46 -5.50 2.68 5.83
C TRP A 46 -6.96 2.93 6.23
N LYS A 47 -7.25 4.03 6.94
CA LYS A 47 -8.63 4.41 7.28
C LYS A 47 -9.48 4.64 6.03
N ALA A 48 -8.97 5.40 5.07
CA ALA A 48 -9.67 5.64 3.81
C ALA A 48 -9.93 4.34 3.03
N TYR A 49 -8.96 3.41 3.04
CA TYR A 49 -9.13 2.09 2.45
C TYR A 49 -10.23 1.27 3.15
N LEU A 50 -10.28 1.28 4.48
CA LEU A 50 -11.32 0.60 5.25
C LEU A 50 -12.71 1.17 4.96
N GLU A 51 -12.84 2.50 4.91
CA GLU A 51 -14.09 3.19 4.57
C GLU A 51 -14.56 2.83 3.16
N ALA A 52 -13.67 2.90 2.17
CA ALA A 52 -13.99 2.51 0.79
C ALA A 52 -14.36 1.03 0.68
N THR A 53 -13.71 0.16 1.46
CA THR A 53 -14.02 -1.28 1.50
C THR A 53 -15.40 -1.53 2.09
N ALA A 54 -15.77 -0.83 3.17
CA ALA A 54 -17.09 -0.91 3.76
C ALA A 54 -18.19 -0.40 2.81
N ALA A 55 -17.97 0.75 2.18
CA ALA A 55 -18.89 1.31 1.19
C ALA A 55 -19.10 0.36 0.00
N ARG A 56 -18.03 -0.24 -0.51
CA ARG A 56 -18.13 -1.27 -1.57
C ARG A 56 -18.94 -2.47 -1.12
N ALA A 57 -18.71 -2.97 0.10
CA ALA A 57 -19.46 -4.12 0.61
C ALA A 57 -20.95 -3.79 0.80
N GLN A 58 -21.29 -2.56 1.21
CA GLN A 58 -22.68 -2.10 1.27
C GLN A 58 -23.32 -2.03 -0.12
N ALA A 59 -22.62 -1.49 -1.12
CA ALA A 59 -23.13 -1.47 -2.49
C ALA A 59 -23.40 -2.88 -3.04
N LEU A 60 -22.60 -3.88 -2.63
CA LEU A 60 -22.88 -5.29 -2.96
C LEU A 60 -24.14 -5.80 -2.28
N LEU A 61 -24.39 -5.46 -1.01
CA LEU A 61 -25.64 -5.78 -0.31
C LEU A 61 -26.84 -5.13 -1.00
N ASP A 62 -26.75 -3.86 -1.34
CA ASP A 62 -27.82 -3.13 -2.03
C ASP A 62 -28.11 -3.75 -3.40
N GLY A 63 -27.05 -4.10 -4.15
CA GLY A 63 -27.17 -4.84 -5.40
C GLY A 63 -27.86 -6.21 -5.23
N THR A 64 -27.64 -6.91 -4.11
CA THR A 64 -28.37 -8.16 -3.83
C THR A 64 -29.84 -7.93 -3.54
N ALA A 65 -30.21 -6.80 -2.94
CA ALA A 65 -31.61 -6.45 -2.74
C ALA A 65 -32.32 -6.13 -4.07
N VAL A 66 -31.61 -5.51 -5.03
CA VAL A 66 -32.16 -5.20 -6.36
C VAL A 66 -32.25 -6.43 -7.27
N LEU A 67 -31.19 -7.23 -7.34
CA LEU A 67 -31.09 -8.38 -8.25
C LEU A 67 -31.56 -9.71 -7.64
N GLY A 68 -31.95 -9.68 -6.36
CA GLY A 68 -32.47 -10.81 -5.60
C GLY A 68 -31.42 -11.81 -5.09
N THR A 69 -30.24 -11.93 -5.73
CA THR A 69 -29.20 -12.88 -5.30
C THR A 69 -27.78 -12.37 -5.46
N GLN A 70 -26.87 -12.84 -4.59
CA GLN A 70 -25.42 -12.64 -4.73
C GLN A 70 -24.85 -13.21 -6.04
N ALA A 71 -25.48 -14.26 -6.59
CA ALA A 71 -25.05 -14.85 -7.85
C ALA A 71 -25.32 -13.92 -9.04
N ALA A 72 -26.45 -13.21 -9.04
CA ALA A 72 -26.77 -12.22 -10.06
C ALA A 72 -25.81 -11.03 -10.01
N VAL A 73 -25.55 -10.48 -8.80
CA VAL A 73 -24.55 -9.42 -8.59
C VAL A 73 -23.15 -9.86 -9.09
N ALA A 74 -22.74 -11.09 -8.76
CA ALA A 74 -21.45 -11.60 -9.18
C ALA A 74 -21.32 -11.71 -10.72
N ARG A 75 -22.40 -12.14 -11.39
CA ARG A 75 -22.45 -12.22 -12.86
C ARG A 75 -22.39 -10.83 -13.49
N GLU A 76 -23.14 -9.87 -12.96
CA GLU A 76 -23.15 -8.49 -13.47
C GLU A 76 -21.77 -7.81 -13.34
N LEU A 77 -21.08 -8.05 -12.23
CA LEU A 77 -19.74 -7.50 -11.98
C LEU A 77 -18.61 -8.33 -12.60
N GLY A 78 -18.90 -9.47 -13.23
CA GLY A 78 -17.88 -10.35 -13.81
C GLY A 78 -16.94 -10.99 -12.78
N VAL A 79 -17.40 -11.20 -11.54
CA VAL A 79 -16.60 -11.78 -10.44
C VAL A 79 -17.21 -13.09 -9.93
N SER A 80 -16.47 -13.82 -9.10
CA SER A 80 -17.03 -15.01 -8.44
C SER A 80 -17.95 -14.64 -7.28
N ARG A 81 -18.98 -15.46 -7.04
CA ARG A 81 -19.88 -15.32 -5.88
C ARG A 81 -19.12 -15.34 -4.55
N ALA A 82 -18.02 -16.09 -4.47
CA ALA A 82 -17.20 -16.15 -3.27
C ALA A 82 -16.58 -14.79 -2.90
N VAL A 83 -16.21 -13.97 -3.90
CA VAL A 83 -15.70 -12.61 -3.69
C VAL A 83 -16.79 -11.70 -3.11
N VAL A 84 -18.00 -11.77 -3.65
CA VAL A 84 -19.16 -11.00 -3.16
C VAL A 84 -19.48 -11.40 -1.71
N ASN A 85 -19.63 -12.71 -1.45
CA ASN A 85 -19.93 -13.20 -0.11
C ASN A 85 -18.85 -12.84 0.92
N ARG A 86 -17.57 -12.94 0.55
CA ARG A 86 -16.46 -12.58 1.45
C ARG A 86 -16.49 -11.09 1.81
N ALA A 87 -16.75 -10.22 0.84
CA ALA A 87 -16.84 -8.77 1.09
C ALA A 87 -18.00 -8.43 2.03
N ILE A 88 -19.18 -9.03 1.80
CA ILE A 88 -20.37 -8.83 2.65
C ILE A 88 -20.11 -9.35 4.08
N LYS A 89 -19.55 -10.56 4.22
CA LYS A 89 -19.24 -11.13 5.55
C LYS A 89 -18.19 -10.33 6.31
N ALA A 90 -17.23 -9.73 5.62
CA ALA A 90 -16.25 -8.84 6.24
C ALA A 90 -16.92 -7.58 6.81
N LEU A 91 -17.87 -6.99 6.08
CA LEU A 91 -18.67 -5.86 6.57
C LEU A 91 -19.51 -6.26 7.80
N GLU A 92 -20.27 -7.34 7.73
CA GLU A 92 -21.09 -7.83 8.86
C GLU A 92 -20.25 -8.03 10.13
N LYS A 93 -19.06 -8.65 9.99
CA LYS A 93 -18.14 -8.86 11.10
C LYS A 93 -17.60 -7.55 11.67
N SER A 94 -17.35 -6.55 10.82
CA SER A 94 -16.88 -5.23 11.26
C SER A 94 -17.95 -4.47 12.05
N GLN A 95 -19.23 -4.64 11.70
CA GLN A 95 -20.37 -4.02 12.40
C GLN A 95 -20.70 -4.69 13.75
N GLN A 96 -20.34 -5.96 13.92
CA GLN A 96 -20.59 -6.73 15.15
C GLN A 96 -19.55 -6.50 16.25
N ARG A 97 -18.42 -5.84 15.95
CA ARG A 97 -17.43 -5.49 16.97
C ARG A 97 -17.85 -4.15 17.61
N PRO A 98 -18.17 -4.12 18.92
CA PRO A 98 -18.49 -2.89 19.64
C PRO A 98 -17.28 -1.96 19.76
#